data_AF-G8SI78-F1
#
_entry.id   AF-G8SI78-F1
#
_cell.length_a   1.000
_cell.length_b   1.000
_cell.length_c   1.000
_cell.angle_alpha   90.00
_cell.angle_beta   90.00
_cell.angle_gamma   90.00
#
_symmetry.space_group_name_H-M   'P 1'
#
loop_
_entity.id
_entity.type
_entity.pdbx_description
1 polymer ?
#
loop_
_entity_poly.entity_id
_entity_poly.type
_entity_poly.pdbx_seq_one_letter_code
_entity_poly.pdbx_strand_id
1 'polypeptide(L)'
;MAGPEFEGQEERREANRPRDDWPAIVEAVKTPLGFFALVVLAVEGILAVGVGLTSGPNQTYLVLGMIGLVASLILLVTGMAVWRPESLYGKTPEIVVSIAKAPAGSGSPDTQDGGVAEVVENPKFLIAGSEAAPWDRFLEEDRGIITAAFPGSTVSVEPAETAAGFSQALLTLGAHAQVWQLSAQVEGSGSIQIGSDSLPPRGLGEVVRQSRPKLVVLAACASASVAAEIAPSAATGTLDSDAWKRWSTIFYTLLATGVPLSRAFAITQAVDGLPVAMILRRDMIFAGRDQRSLRAGK
;
A
#
# COMPACT_ATOMS: atom_id res chain seq x y z
N MET A 1 58.91 19.62 28.55
CA MET A 1 58.05 18.79 29.43
C MET A 1 56.66 18.85 28.86
N ALA A 2 56.25 17.81 28.13
CA ALA A 2 54.91 17.63 27.59
C ALA A 2 54.39 16.31 28.18
N GLY A 3 53.23 16.37 28.84
CA GLY A 3 52.69 15.29 29.66
C GLY A 3 51.75 14.33 28.91
N PRO A 4 51.65 13.07 29.33
CA PRO A 4 50.85 12.02 28.68
C PRO A 4 49.41 11.97 29.22
N GLU A 5 48.53 12.89 28.80
CA GLU A 5 47.13 12.94 29.27
C GLU A 5 46.05 12.77 28.18
N PHE A 6 46.42 12.54 26.91
CA PHE A 6 45.43 12.54 25.82
C PHE A 6 44.84 11.17 25.43
N GLU A 7 45.39 10.05 25.90
CA GLU A 7 44.98 8.71 25.41
C GLU A 7 43.69 8.17 26.07
N GLY A 8 43.24 8.75 27.19
CA GLY A 8 42.08 8.24 27.95
C GLY A 8 40.72 8.87 27.63
N GLN A 9 40.65 9.90 26.78
CA GLN A 9 39.40 10.61 26.49
C GLN A 9 38.65 10.10 25.25
N GLU A 10 39.32 9.45 24.29
CA GLU A 10 38.66 8.90 23.10
C GLU A 10 37.90 7.59 23.41
N GLU A 11 38.44 6.69 24.23
CA GLU A 11 37.74 5.46 24.66
C GLU A 11 36.42 5.78 25.42
N ARG A 12 36.39 6.87 26.19
CA ARG A 12 35.17 7.28 26.89
C ARG A 12 34.11 7.89 25.98
N ARG A 13 34.47 8.34 24.77
CA ARG A 13 33.52 8.91 23.79
C ARG A 13 32.85 7.84 22.94
N GLU A 14 33.46 6.66 22.75
CA GLU A 14 32.82 5.55 22.04
C GLU A 14 31.76 4.84 22.88
N ALA A 15 31.92 4.77 24.20
CA ALA A 15 30.99 4.08 25.09
C ALA A 15 29.60 4.75 25.24
N ASN A 16 29.44 6.00 24.78
CA ASN A 16 28.21 6.78 24.97
C ASN A 16 27.54 7.24 23.65
N ARG A 17 27.87 6.61 22.52
CA ARG A 17 27.08 6.83 21.30
C ARG A 17 25.69 6.22 21.49
N PRO A 18 24.60 6.98 21.25
CA PRO A 18 23.27 6.42 21.11
C PRO A 18 23.34 5.27 20.11
N ARG A 19 22.82 4.09 20.47
CA ARG A 19 22.78 2.96 19.55
C ARG A 19 21.72 3.27 18.49
N ASP A 20 22.15 3.84 17.38
CA ASP A 20 21.30 4.16 16.22
C ASP A 20 20.56 2.92 15.68
N ASP A 21 20.98 1.72 16.09
CA ASP A 21 20.38 0.43 15.73
C ASP A 21 19.14 0.04 16.55
N TRP A 22 18.85 0.73 17.66
CA TRP A 22 17.72 0.36 18.55
C TRP A 22 16.35 0.35 17.85
N PRO A 23 16.00 1.33 16.99
CA PRO A 23 14.75 1.30 16.24
C PRO A 23 14.61 0.07 15.33
N ALA A 24 15.69 -0.36 14.68
CA ALA A 24 15.70 -1.53 13.81
C ALA A 24 15.49 -2.84 14.59
N ILE A 25 16.05 -2.94 15.80
CA ILE A 25 15.81 -4.08 16.70
C ILE A 25 14.34 -4.11 17.13
N VAL A 26 13.78 -2.97 17.53
CA VAL A 26 12.36 -2.87 17.93
C VAL A 26 11.42 -3.22 16.78
N GLU A 27 11.76 -2.81 15.55
CA GLU A 27 10.99 -3.12 14.35
C GLU A 27 11.04 -4.61 13.99
N ALA A 28 12.20 -5.24 14.11
CA ALA A 28 12.35 -6.68 13.87
C ALA A 28 11.47 -7.52 14.83
N VAL A 29 11.36 -7.12 16.11
CA VAL A 29 10.54 -7.82 17.12
C VAL A 29 9.03 -7.63 16.90
N LYS A 30 8.61 -6.56 16.21
CA LYS A 30 7.20 -6.33 15.85
C LYS A 30 6.70 -7.26 14.74
N THR A 31 7.60 -7.94 14.03
CA THR A 31 7.20 -8.92 13.03
C THR A 31 6.63 -10.17 13.73
N PRO A 32 5.59 -10.83 13.16
CA PRO A 32 5.07 -12.08 13.71
C PRO A 32 6.16 -13.16 13.89
N LEU A 33 7.13 -13.19 12.98
CA LEU A 33 8.26 -14.11 13.02
C LEU A 33 9.25 -13.76 14.15
N GLY A 34 9.57 -12.48 14.33
CA GLY A 34 10.44 -12.01 15.41
C GLY A 34 9.85 -12.26 16.80
N PHE A 35 8.55 -11.99 16.97
CA PHE A 35 7.83 -12.31 18.20
C PHE A 35 7.85 -13.81 18.50
N PHE A 36 7.60 -14.64 17.48
CA PHE A 36 7.65 -16.09 17.62
C PHE A 36 9.04 -16.58 18.05
N ALA A 37 10.10 -16.14 17.40
CA ALA A 37 11.47 -16.50 17.75
C ALA A 37 11.81 -16.11 19.20
N LEU A 38 11.35 -14.93 19.65
CA LEU A 38 11.55 -14.46 21.03
C LEU A 38 10.84 -15.38 22.04
N VAL A 39 9.59 -15.76 21.76
CA VAL A 39 8.84 -16.69 22.63
C VAL A 39 9.54 -18.05 22.73
N VAL A 40 10.05 -18.58 21.61
CA VAL A 40 10.79 -19.85 21.59
C VAL A 40 12.04 -19.77 22.46
N LEU A 41 12.82 -18.70 22.29
CA LEU A 41 14.07 -18.50 23.02
C LEU A 41 13.81 -18.34 24.53
N ALA A 42 12.72 -17.67 24.91
CA ALA A 42 12.29 -17.57 26.30
C ALA A 42 11.89 -18.94 26.89
N VAL A 43 11.10 -19.73 26.15
CA VAL A 43 10.68 -21.08 26.57
C VAL A 43 11.88 -22.02 26.68
N GLU A 44 12.80 -21.98 25.71
CA GLU A 44 14.04 -22.75 25.71
C GLU A 44 14.92 -22.39 26.92
N GLY A 45 15.08 -21.10 27.24
CA GLY A 45 15.84 -20.66 28.41
C GLY A 45 15.29 -21.20 29.73
N ILE A 46 13.97 -21.17 29.91
CA ILE A 46 13.31 -21.71 31.11
C ILE A 46 13.52 -23.23 31.21
N LEU A 47 13.38 -23.95 30.09
CA LEU A 47 13.57 -25.40 30.05
C LEU A 47 15.03 -25.79 30.30
N ALA A 48 16.00 -25.06 29.72
CA ALA A 48 17.42 -25.30 29.93
C ALA A 48 17.81 -25.15 31.40
N VAL A 49 17.30 -24.11 32.08
CA VAL A 49 17.48 -23.94 33.53
C VAL A 49 16.83 -25.09 34.30
N GLY A 50 15.61 -25.49 33.95
CA GLY A 50 14.91 -26.61 34.59
C GLY A 50 15.66 -27.94 34.46
N VAL A 51 16.26 -28.20 33.30
CA VAL A 51 17.12 -29.39 33.07
C VAL A 51 18.38 -29.31 33.92
N GLY A 52 19.02 -28.14 34.02
CA GLY A 52 20.24 -27.97 34.83
C GLY A 52 20.03 -28.16 36.34
N LEU A 53 18.80 -27.94 36.82
CA LEU A 53 18.45 -28.08 38.24
C LEU A 53 17.95 -29.49 38.62
N THR A 54 17.76 -30.37 37.65
CA THR A 54 17.22 -31.72 37.90
C THR A 54 18.30 -32.79 37.69
N SER A 55 18.32 -33.79 38.56
CA SER A 55 19.22 -34.94 38.48
C SER A 55 18.44 -36.24 38.64
N GLY A 56 18.85 -37.29 37.93
CA GLY A 56 18.23 -38.61 38.00
C GLY A 56 17.29 -38.94 36.82
N PRO A 57 16.47 -40.00 36.92
CA PRO A 57 15.66 -40.52 35.80
C PRO A 57 14.73 -39.49 35.16
N ASN A 58 14.30 -38.49 35.93
CA ASN A 58 13.44 -37.38 35.46
C ASN A 58 14.13 -36.48 34.44
N GLN A 59 15.47 -36.42 34.44
CA GLN A 59 16.25 -35.64 33.46
C GLN A 59 16.03 -36.17 32.03
N THR A 60 15.91 -37.49 31.86
CA THR A 60 15.67 -38.09 30.53
C THR A 60 14.32 -37.65 29.96
N TYR A 61 13.26 -37.61 30.78
CA TYR A 61 11.94 -37.16 30.35
C TYR A 61 11.92 -35.66 30.01
N LEU A 62 12.66 -34.84 30.76
CA LEU A 62 12.81 -33.42 30.45
C LEU A 62 13.54 -33.18 29.13
N VAL A 63 14.64 -33.90 28.89
CA VAL A 63 15.38 -33.83 27.62
C VAL A 63 14.52 -34.31 26.45
N LEU A 64 13.79 -35.42 26.62
CA LEU A 64 12.89 -35.93 25.57
C LEU A 64 11.74 -34.96 25.29
N GLY A 65 11.18 -34.34 26.34
CA GLY A 65 10.16 -33.29 26.23
C GLY A 65 10.67 -32.06 25.49
N MET A 66 11.90 -31.63 25.74
CA MET A 66 12.54 -30.51 25.05
C MET A 66 12.70 -30.81 23.55
N ILE A 67 13.20 -32.00 23.19
CA ILE A 67 13.32 -32.44 21.79
C ILE A 67 11.95 -32.47 21.11
N GLY A 68 10.94 -33.04 21.78
CA GLY A 68 9.58 -33.11 21.25
C GLY A 68 8.95 -31.72 21.03
N LEU A 69 9.17 -30.79 21.97
CA LEU A 69 8.68 -29.41 21.87
C LEU A 69 9.32 -28.69 20.68
N VAL A 70 10.65 -28.77 20.52
CA VAL A 70 11.35 -28.16 19.38
C VAL A 70 10.86 -28.75 18.06
N ALA A 71 10.73 -30.08 17.96
CA ALA A 71 10.22 -30.74 16.75
C ALA A 71 8.79 -30.31 16.40
N SER A 72 7.90 -30.25 17.40
CA SER A 72 6.51 -29.78 17.23
C SER A 72 6.47 -28.34 16.72
N LEU A 73 7.34 -27.50 17.24
CA LEU A 73 7.39 -26.07 16.93
C LEU A 73 7.94 -25.83 15.51
N ILE A 74 8.94 -26.60 15.07
CA ILE A 74 9.41 -26.62 13.67
C ILE A 74 8.28 -27.04 12.72
N LEU A 75 7.52 -28.09 13.05
CA LEU A 75 6.39 -28.55 12.23
C LEU A 75 5.29 -27.49 12.12
N LEU A 76 4.98 -26.79 13.22
CA LEU A 76 3.98 -25.72 13.23
C LEU A 76 4.39 -24.57 12.31
N VAL A 77 5.64 -24.10 12.41
CA VAL A 77 6.16 -23.02 11.54
C VAL A 77 6.17 -23.45 10.09
N THR A 78 6.60 -24.68 9.81
CA THR A 78 6.64 -25.23 8.45
C THR A 78 5.22 -25.34 7.88
N GLY A 79 4.25 -25.80 8.67
CA GLY A 79 2.85 -25.87 8.27
C GLY A 79 2.27 -24.48 7.98
N MET A 80 2.56 -23.49 8.84
CA MET A 80 2.19 -22.09 8.59
C MET A 80 2.83 -21.52 7.32
N ALA A 81 4.10 -21.87 7.05
CA ALA A 81 4.80 -21.45 5.84
C ALA A 81 4.14 -21.97 4.57
N VAL A 82 3.63 -23.21 4.62
CA VAL A 82 2.95 -23.85 3.49
C VAL A 82 1.52 -23.34 3.32
N TRP A 83 0.77 -23.11 4.41
CA TRP A 83 -0.63 -22.73 4.33
C TRP A 83 -0.90 -21.23 4.25
N ARG A 84 0.02 -20.39 4.74
CA ARG A 84 -0.07 -18.92 4.68
C ARG A 84 1.32 -18.32 4.47
N PRO A 85 1.94 -18.51 3.30
CA PRO A 85 3.26 -17.94 3.01
C PRO A 85 3.27 -16.43 3.21
N GLU A 86 2.15 -15.74 3.01
CA GLU A 86 2.00 -14.28 3.15
C GLU A 86 2.27 -13.79 4.58
N SER A 87 2.10 -14.65 5.59
CA SER A 87 2.34 -14.30 7.01
C SER A 87 3.83 -14.23 7.38
N LEU A 88 4.71 -14.85 6.58
CA LEU A 88 6.15 -14.90 6.82
C LEU A 88 6.92 -13.80 6.10
N TYR A 89 6.39 -13.29 4.99
CA TYR A 89 7.16 -12.39 4.15
C TYR A 89 7.24 -10.96 4.67
N GLY A 90 6.33 -10.51 5.55
CA GLY A 90 6.44 -9.29 6.38
C GLY A 90 6.82 -7.97 5.69
N LYS A 91 7.04 -8.01 4.38
CA LYS A 91 7.54 -6.97 3.50
C LYS A 91 6.57 -6.95 2.35
N THR A 92 5.75 -5.90 2.31
CA THR A 92 5.30 -5.37 1.02
C THR A 92 6.56 -5.29 0.17
N PRO A 93 6.62 -5.92 -1.01
CA PRO A 93 7.82 -5.93 -1.83
C PRO A 93 8.29 -4.49 -1.94
N GLU A 94 9.49 -4.21 -1.43
CA GLU A 94 10.19 -2.98 -1.73
C GLU A 94 10.39 -3.06 -3.24
N ILE A 95 9.48 -2.44 -3.98
CA ILE A 95 9.64 -2.23 -5.41
C ILE A 95 10.82 -1.26 -5.45
N VAL A 96 12.02 -1.81 -5.44
CA VAL A 96 13.23 -1.12 -5.85
C VAL A 96 13.01 -0.87 -7.33
N VAL A 97 12.25 0.18 -7.64
CA VAL A 97 12.26 0.82 -8.93
C VAL A 97 13.71 1.28 -9.04
N SER A 98 14.54 0.45 -9.67
CA SER A 98 15.81 0.90 -10.17
C SER A 98 15.47 2.01 -11.14
N ILE A 99 15.52 3.26 -10.64
CA ILE A 99 15.54 4.47 -11.45
C ILE A 99 16.93 4.49 -12.08
N ALA A 100 17.24 3.46 -12.88
CA ALA A 100 18.22 3.58 -13.91
C ALA A 100 17.68 4.69 -14.81
N LYS A 101 18.26 5.88 -14.62
CA LYS A 101 18.19 7.04 -15.50
C LYS A 101 18.12 6.53 -16.92
N ALA A 102 16.91 6.49 -17.49
CA ALA A 102 16.71 6.00 -18.83
C ALA A 102 17.52 6.92 -19.76
N PRO A 103 18.57 6.43 -20.43
CA PRO A 103 19.20 7.21 -21.47
C PRO A 103 18.13 7.47 -22.52
N ALA A 104 17.92 8.75 -22.83
CA ALA A 104 17.15 9.16 -23.99
C ALA A 104 17.89 8.66 -25.24
N GLY A 105 17.64 7.41 -25.63
CA GLY A 105 18.43 6.77 -26.68
C GLY A 105 17.97 5.34 -26.95
N SER A 106 17.07 5.24 -27.92
CA SER A 106 16.88 4.11 -28.85
C SER A 106 17.60 2.79 -28.52
N GLY A 107 16.84 1.79 -28.09
CA GLY A 107 17.29 0.41 -28.04
C GLY A 107 16.15 -0.48 -27.55
N SER A 108 15.35 -0.97 -28.49
CA SER A 108 14.23 -1.89 -28.26
C SER A 108 14.73 -3.17 -27.58
N PRO A 109 14.31 -3.50 -26.35
CA PRO A 109 14.41 -4.85 -25.85
C PRO A 109 13.14 -5.58 -26.26
N ASP A 110 13.29 -6.56 -27.16
CA ASP A 110 12.29 -7.58 -27.47
C ASP A 110 11.76 -8.18 -26.16
N THR A 111 10.68 -7.60 -25.66
CA THR A 111 9.98 -8.03 -24.45
C THR A 111 8.70 -8.68 -24.92
N GLN A 112 8.71 -10.01 -24.92
CA GLN A 112 7.63 -10.89 -25.34
C GLN A 112 6.32 -10.55 -24.61
N ASP A 113 5.24 -10.41 -25.40
CA ASP A 113 3.84 -10.33 -25.01
C ASP A 113 3.45 -9.31 -23.91
N GLY A 114 4.16 -8.19 -23.87
CA GLY A 114 3.73 -7.00 -23.14
C GLY A 114 2.51 -6.38 -23.81
N GLY A 115 1.31 -6.73 -23.33
CA GLY A 115 0.05 -6.15 -23.80
C GLY A 115 0.16 -4.64 -23.91
N VAL A 116 0.01 -4.11 -25.12
CA VAL A 116 0.10 -2.68 -25.42
C VAL A 116 -0.86 -1.96 -24.47
N ALA A 117 -0.31 -1.10 -23.61
CA ALA A 117 -1.11 -0.39 -22.63
C ALA A 117 -2.17 0.45 -23.36
N GLU A 118 -3.43 0.28 -22.95
CA GLU A 118 -4.55 0.96 -23.58
C GLU A 118 -4.44 2.47 -23.32
N VAL A 119 -4.44 3.27 -24.40
CA VAL A 119 -4.42 4.74 -24.29
C VAL A 119 -5.84 5.25 -24.13
N VAL A 120 -6.11 5.96 -23.03
CA VAL A 120 -7.38 6.63 -22.77
C VAL A 120 -7.26 8.11 -23.15
N GLU A 121 -7.84 8.50 -24.29
CA GLU A 121 -7.91 9.90 -24.71
C GLU A 121 -9.12 10.60 -24.05
N ASN A 122 -8.89 11.74 -23.39
CA ASN A 122 -9.91 12.53 -22.69
C ASN A 122 -10.73 11.72 -21.67
N PRO A 123 -10.09 11.22 -20.59
CA PRO A 123 -10.79 10.44 -19.57
C PRO A 123 -11.98 11.20 -18.97
N LYS A 124 -13.08 10.49 -18.72
CA LYS A 124 -14.22 10.99 -17.96
C LYS A 124 -14.07 10.58 -16.50
N PHE A 125 -14.09 11.55 -15.60
CA PHE A 125 -13.91 11.34 -14.18
C PHE A 125 -15.23 11.47 -13.45
N LEU A 126 -15.46 10.54 -12.51
CA LEU A 126 -16.47 10.68 -11.47
C LEU A 126 -15.75 10.76 -10.13
N ILE A 127 -15.93 11.88 -9.44
CA ILE A 127 -15.47 12.08 -8.08
C ILE A 127 -16.70 11.98 -7.18
N ALA A 128 -16.70 11.03 -6.27
CA ALA A 128 -17.80 10.83 -5.36
C ALA A 128 -17.28 10.61 -3.94
N GLY A 129 -17.98 11.11 -2.95
CA GLY A 129 -17.56 10.98 -1.56
C GLY A 129 -18.71 11.11 -0.58
N SER A 130 -18.40 10.73 0.65
CA SER A 130 -19.33 10.90 1.78
C SER A 130 -19.47 12.39 2.09
N GLU A 131 -20.68 12.84 2.42
CA GLU A 131 -20.93 14.22 2.84
C GLU A 131 -20.36 14.55 4.25
N ALA A 132 -19.90 13.54 4.99
CA ALA A 132 -19.35 13.77 6.32
C ALA A 132 -18.13 14.71 6.26
N ALA A 133 -18.18 15.86 6.95
CA ALA A 133 -17.01 16.71 7.11
C ALA A 133 -15.85 15.87 7.68
N PRO A 134 -14.63 15.92 7.11
CA PRO A 134 -14.10 16.96 6.21
C PRO A 134 -14.06 16.61 4.70
N TRP A 135 -14.83 15.62 4.23
CA TRP A 135 -14.69 15.08 2.87
C TRP A 135 -15.13 16.02 1.75
N ASP A 136 -16.00 16.99 2.03
CA ASP A 136 -16.44 18.04 1.10
C ASP A 136 -15.26 18.83 0.51
N ARG A 137 -14.29 19.18 1.36
CA ARG A 137 -13.07 19.87 0.95
C ARG A 137 -12.20 19.00 0.05
N PHE A 138 -12.11 17.70 0.33
CA PHE A 138 -11.34 16.78 -0.50
C PHE A 138 -11.92 16.67 -1.90
N LEU A 139 -13.25 16.66 -2.06
CA LEU A 139 -13.89 16.56 -3.37
C LEU A 139 -13.54 17.73 -4.29
N GLU A 140 -13.58 18.97 -3.78
CA GLU A 140 -13.22 20.15 -4.58
C GLU A 140 -11.72 20.26 -4.83
N GLU A 141 -10.88 19.87 -3.86
CA GLU A 141 -9.42 19.82 -4.06
C GLU A 141 -9.04 18.77 -5.13
N ASP A 142 -9.61 17.57 -5.06
CA ASP A 142 -9.41 16.50 -6.03
C ASP A 142 -9.91 16.91 -7.43
N ARG A 143 -11.06 17.59 -7.51
CA ARG A 143 -11.58 18.18 -8.75
C ARG A 143 -10.58 19.17 -9.35
N GLY A 144 -10.02 20.06 -8.54
CA GLY A 144 -9.01 21.03 -8.96
C GLY A 144 -7.77 20.36 -9.53
N ILE A 145 -7.26 19.33 -8.86
CA ILE A 145 -6.08 18.56 -9.27
C ILE A 145 -6.34 17.83 -10.60
N ILE A 146 -7.45 17.11 -10.72
CA ILE A 146 -7.79 16.39 -11.95
C ILE A 146 -7.99 17.35 -13.11
N THR A 147 -8.70 18.46 -12.90
CA THR A 147 -8.97 19.45 -13.96
C THR A 147 -7.67 20.10 -14.45
N ALA A 148 -6.72 20.36 -13.54
CA ALA A 148 -5.41 20.87 -13.88
C ALA A 148 -4.57 19.84 -14.67
N ALA A 149 -4.61 18.57 -14.27
CA ALA A 149 -3.87 17.49 -14.94
C ALA A 149 -4.46 17.13 -16.31
N PHE A 150 -5.79 17.17 -16.47
CA PHE A 150 -6.49 16.78 -17.69
C PHE A 150 -7.34 17.92 -18.28
N PRO A 151 -6.73 18.95 -18.90
CA PRO A 151 -7.48 20.02 -19.53
C PRO A 151 -8.41 19.48 -20.63
N GLY A 152 -9.73 19.59 -20.41
CA GLY A 152 -10.76 19.11 -21.34
C GLY A 152 -11.39 17.76 -20.99
N SER A 153 -11.00 17.11 -19.88
CA SER A 153 -11.79 16.02 -19.31
C SER A 153 -13.11 16.51 -18.73
N THR A 154 -14.15 15.68 -18.77
CA THR A 154 -15.37 15.92 -18.00
C THR A 154 -15.17 15.38 -16.58
N VAL A 155 -15.37 16.23 -15.58
CA VAL A 155 -15.29 15.87 -14.16
C VAL A 155 -16.67 16.09 -13.55
N SER A 156 -17.34 15.02 -13.17
CA SER A 156 -18.59 15.06 -12.39
C SER A 156 -18.25 14.90 -10.91
N VAL A 157 -18.78 15.78 -10.07
CA VAL A 157 -18.63 15.71 -8.61
C VAL A 157 -20.01 15.49 -8.02
N GLU A 158 -20.17 14.38 -7.32
CA GLU A 158 -21.45 13.99 -6.71
C GLU A 158 -21.25 13.79 -5.21
N PRO A 159 -21.57 14.80 -4.37
CA PRO A 159 -21.67 14.59 -2.94
C PRO A 159 -22.87 13.66 -2.69
N ALA A 160 -22.66 12.57 -1.96
CA ALA A 160 -23.74 11.65 -1.65
C ALA A 160 -24.12 11.72 -0.17
N GLU A 161 -25.39 12.04 0.06
CA GLU A 161 -26.00 12.06 1.39
C GLU A 161 -26.42 10.66 1.87
N THR A 162 -26.68 9.73 0.93
CA THR A 162 -27.19 8.37 1.21
C THR A 162 -26.47 7.30 0.38
N ALA A 163 -26.40 6.07 0.90
CA ALA A 163 -25.77 4.96 0.18
C ALA A 163 -26.53 4.57 -1.11
N ALA A 164 -27.86 4.72 -1.09
CA ALA A 164 -28.70 4.51 -2.27
C ALA A 164 -28.43 5.57 -3.34
N GLY A 165 -28.37 6.85 -2.95
CA GLY A 165 -28.03 7.95 -3.85
C GLY A 165 -26.64 7.80 -4.45
N PHE A 166 -25.65 7.43 -3.63
CA PHE A 166 -24.29 7.13 -4.09
C PHE A 166 -24.27 5.98 -5.11
N SER A 167 -24.93 4.86 -4.79
CA SER A 167 -25.00 3.71 -5.70
C SER A 167 -25.68 4.08 -7.01
N GLN A 168 -26.77 4.86 -6.96
CA GLN A 168 -27.46 5.34 -8.15
C GLN A 168 -26.56 6.27 -8.98
N ALA A 169 -25.84 7.21 -8.37
CA ALA A 169 -24.90 8.09 -9.05
C ALA A 169 -23.77 7.30 -9.73
N LEU A 170 -23.21 6.30 -9.05
CA LEU A 170 -22.20 5.41 -9.63
C LEU A 170 -22.76 4.58 -10.80
N LEU A 171 -24.03 4.16 -10.75
CA LEU A 171 -24.65 3.41 -11.84
C LEU A 171 -25.05 4.29 -13.03
N THR A 172 -25.49 5.54 -12.80
CA THR A 172 -25.95 6.44 -13.86
C THR A 172 -24.81 7.21 -14.48
N LEU A 173 -24.02 7.92 -13.66
CA LEU A 173 -22.90 8.75 -14.09
C LEU A 173 -21.65 7.90 -14.27
N GLY A 174 -21.45 6.94 -13.37
CA GLY A 174 -20.28 6.09 -13.40
C GLY A 174 -20.25 5.11 -14.57
N ALA A 175 -21.40 4.74 -15.15
CA ALA A 175 -21.47 3.98 -16.42
C ALA A 175 -20.87 4.74 -17.62
N HIS A 176 -20.73 6.06 -17.51
CA HIS A 176 -20.10 6.90 -18.52
C HIS A 176 -18.71 7.39 -18.12
N ALA A 177 -18.35 7.24 -16.84
CA ALA A 177 -17.02 7.59 -16.33
C ALA A 177 -16.05 6.42 -16.52
N GLN A 178 -14.82 6.76 -16.89
CA GLN A 178 -13.74 5.79 -17.06
C GLN A 178 -12.89 5.69 -15.80
N VAL A 179 -12.77 6.80 -15.07
CA VAL A 179 -12.00 6.88 -13.83
C VAL A 179 -12.92 7.28 -12.70
N TRP A 180 -12.94 6.50 -11.63
CA TRP A 180 -13.66 6.81 -10.41
C TRP A 180 -12.66 7.19 -9.33
N GLN A 181 -12.91 8.30 -8.64
CA GLN A 181 -12.20 8.70 -7.43
C GLN A 181 -13.20 8.76 -6.29
N LEU A 182 -13.05 7.85 -5.33
CA LEU A 182 -13.95 7.67 -4.22
C LEU A 182 -13.25 8.09 -2.93
N SER A 183 -13.80 9.08 -2.24
CA SER A 183 -13.26 9.59 -0.97
C SER A 183 -14.29 9.37 0.14
N ALA A 184 -14.04 8.41 1.03
CA ALA A 184 -15.02 8.05 2.05
C ALA A 184 -14.40 7.41 3.29
N GLN A 185 -15.11 7.52 4.41
CA GLN A 185 -14.77 6.81 5.63
C GLN A 185 -15.13 5.33 5.51
N VAL A 186 -14.25 4.45 5.96
CA VAL A 186 -14.50 3.01 6.03
C VAL A 186 -14.50 2.57 7.49
N GLU A 187 -15.51 1.78 7.85
CA GLU A 187 -15.63 1.18 9.18
C GLU A 187 -14.72 -0.04 9.34
N GLY A 188 -14.54 -0.49 10.59
CA GLY A 188 -13.82 -1.74 10.88
C GLY A 188 -14.42 -2.98 10.20
N SER A 189 -15.69 -2.93 9.79
CA SER A 189 -16.36 -3.96 8.98
C SER A 189 -15.93 -3.98 7.50
N GLY A 190 -15.24 -2.93 7.04
CA GLY A 190 -15.01 -2.64 5.63
C GLY A 190 -16.16 -1.88 4.98
N SER A 191 -17.29 -1.61 5.64
CA SER A 191 -18.34 -0.84 4.98
C SER A 191 -17.94 0.63 4.79
N ILE A 192 -18.31 1.19 3.64
CA ILE A 192 -18.11 2.61 3.34
C ILE A 192 -19.27 3.41 3.93
N GLN A 193 -18.97 4.41 4.75
CA GLN A 193 -19.94 5.29 5.37
C GLN A 193 -20.29 6.47 4.47
N ILE A 194 -21.58 6.63 4.17
CA ILE A 194 -22.15 7.65 3.28
C ILE A 194 -23.31 8.32 4.01
N GLY A 195 -23.06 9.49 4.57
CA GLY A 195 -24.01 10.14 5.47
C GLY A 195 -24.30 9.26 6.70
N SER A 196 -25.57 8.90 6.91
CA SER A 196 -26.00 7.96 7.95
C SER A 196 -26.04 6.50 7.51
N ASP A 197 -25.81 6.23 6.22
CA ASP A 197 -25.93 4.90 5.63
C ASP A 197 -24.57 4.23 5.47
N SER A 198 -24.60 2.90 5.36
CA SER A 198 -23.41 2.07 5.18
C SER A 198 -23.52 1.26 3.89
N LEU A 199 -22.53 1.37 3.01
CA LEU A 199 -22.41 0.57 1.81
C LEU A 199 -21.43 -0.60 2.08
N PRO A 200 -21.91 -1.85 2.16
CA PRO A 200 -21.03 -2.98 2.39
C PRO A 200 -20.04 -3.17 1.22
N PRO A 201 -18.83 -3.74 1.45
CA PRO A 201 -17.83 -3.99 0.41
C PRO A 201 -18.40 -4.68 -0.83
N ARG A 202 -19.24 -5.70 -0.61
CA ARG A 202 -19.91 -6.45 -1.67
C ARG A 202 -20.83 -5.57 -2.51
N GLY A 203 -21.53 -4.61 -1.90
CA GLY A 203 -22.39 -3.67 -2.60
C GLY A 203 -21.59 -2.80 -3.57
N LEU A 204 -20.45 -2.26 -3.13
CA LEU A 204 -19.56 -1.49 -4.00
C LEU A 204 -18.94 -2.37 -5.09
N GLY A 205 -18.54 -3.60 -4.77
CA GLY A 205 -18.04 -4.57 -5.75
C GLY A 205 -19.03 -4.86 -6.88
N GLU A 206 -20.33 -5.00 -6.56
CA GLU A 206 -21.38 -5.16 -7.59
C GLU A 206 -21.56 -3.89 -8.44
N VAL A 207 -21.54 -2.71 -7.81
CA VAL A 207 -21.65 -1.43 -8.51
C VAL A 207 -20.47 -1.24 -9.49
N VAL A 208 -19.24 -1.52 -9.07
CA VAL A 208 -18.05 -1.48 -9.94
C VAL A 208 -18.14 -2.52 -11.05
N ARG A 209 -18.63 -3.73 -10.78
CA ARG A 209 -18.80 -4.78 -11.78
C ARG A 209 -19.82 -4.41 -12.86
N GLN A 210 -20.90 -3.74 -12.48
CA GLN A 210 -21.96 -3.32 -13.40
C GLN A 210 -21.54 -2.13 -14.26
N SER A 211 -20.90 -1.14 -13.66
CA SER A 211 -20.46 0.09 -14.31
C SER A 211 -19.15 -0.04 -15.12
N ARG A 212 -18.30 -1.01 -14.76
CA ARG A 212 -17.03 -1.33 -15.42
C ARG A 212 -16.10 -0.12 -15.61
N PRO A 213 -15.76 0.63 -14.55
CA PRO A 213 -14.74 1.67 -14.65
C PRO A 213 -13.40 1.05 -15.05
N LYS A 214 -12.58 1.84 -15.74
CA LYS A 214 -11.21 1.46 -16.13
C LYS A 214 -10.25 1.58 -14.94
N LEU A 215 -10.46 2.58 -14.09
CA LEU A 215 -9.67 2.84 -12.90
C LEU A 215 -10.58 3.26 -11.74
N VAL A 216 -10.39 2.64 -10.58
CA VAL A 216 -11.00 3.07 -9.32
C VAL A 216 -9.87 3.45 -8.35
N VAL A 217 -9.89 4.70 -7.91
CA VAL A 217 -9.01 5.24 -6.88
C VAL A 217 -9.82 5.40 -5.61
N LEU A 218 -9.51 4.64 -4.57
CA LEU A 218 -10.21 4.69 -3.29
C LEU A 218 -9.33 5.35 -2.22
N ALA A 219 -9.72 6.56 -1.82
CA ALA A 219 -9.17 7.32 -0.71
C ALA A 219 -10.01 7.05 0.54
N ALA A 220 -9.65 6.03 1.32
CA ALA A 220 -10.38 5.61 2.50
C ALA A 220 -9.44 5.03 3.57
N CYS A 221 -9.62 5.43 4.82
CA CYS A 221 -8.89 4.88 5.95
C CYS A 221 -9.24 3.41 6.16
N ALA A 222 -8.26 2.52 6.36
CA ALA A 222 -8.47 1.08 6.60
C ALA A 222 -9.14 0.31 5.43
N SER A 223 -8.86 0.69 4.19
CA SER A 223 -9.53 0.20 2.98
C SER A 223 -9.11 -1.20 2.49
N ALA A 224 -8.28 -1.95 3.21
CA ALA A 224 -7.76 -3.24 2.73
C ALA A 224 -8.86 -4.29 2.49
N SER A 225 -9.87 -4.37 3.37
CA SER A 225 -11.01 -5.28 3.22
C SER A 225 -11.91 -4.89 2.05
N VAL A 226 -12.08 -3.60 1.82
CA VAL A 226 -12.85 -3.05 0.69
C VAL A 226 -12.17 -3.34 -0.63
N ALA A 227 -10.85 -3.11 -0.70
CA ALA A 227 -10.08 -3.31 -1.91
C ALA A 227 -10.02 -4.79 -2.34
N ALA A 228 -10.06 -5.73 -1.40
CA ALA A 228 -10.12 -7.16 -1.69
C ALA A 228 -11.39 -7.55 -2.48
N GLU A 229 -12.51 -6.88 -2.23
CA GLU A 229 -13.80 -7.14 -2.88
C GLU A 229 -13.94 -6.39 -4.22
N ILE A 230 -13.22 -5.28 -4.37
CA ILE A 230 -13.30 -4.40 -5.53
C ILE A 230 -12.06 -4.60 -6.39
N ALA A 231 -12.08 -5.61 -7.25
CA ALA A 231 -11.08 -5.75 -8.30
C ALA A 231 -11.50 -4.98 -9.57
N PRO A 232 -10.61 -4.21 -10.24
CA PRO A 232 -9.26 -3.74 -9.86
C PRO A 232 -9.28 -2.35 -9.20
N SER A 233 -8.72 -2.18 -7.99
CA SER A 233 -8.74 -0.91 -7.24
C SER A 233 -7.41 -0.55 -6.57
N ALA A 234 -7.16 0.74 -6.36
CA ALA A 234 -6.12 1.20 -5.43
C ALA A 234 -6.73 1.48 -4.04
N ALA A 235 -6.07 1.04 -2.97
CA ALA A 235 -6.49 1.16 -1.57
C ALA A 235 -5.53 2.08 -0.82
N THR A 236 -5.98 2.81 0.20
CA THR A 236 -5.15 3.72 1.01
C THR A 236 -5.21 3.36 2.51
N GLY A 237 -4.15 3.64 3.26
CA GLY A 237 -4.12 3.59 4.72
C GLY A 237 -4.71 4.86 5.35
N THR A 238 -4.31 5.19 6.57
CA THR A 238 -4.69 6.47 7.20
C THR A 238 -4.09 7.63 6.39
N LEU A 239 -4.95 8.51 5.86
CA LEU A 239 -4.54 9.60 4.99
C LEU A 239 -4.45 10.91 5.77
N ASP A 240 -3.25 11.49 5.78
CA ASP A 240 -3.08 12.92 6.05
C ASP A 240 -3.53 13.72 4.82
N SER A 241 -4.23 14.84 5.02
CA SER A 241 -4.83 15.61 3.92
C SER A 241 -3.77 16.18 2.98
N ASP A 242 -2.66 16.66 3.53
CA ASP A 242 -1.58 17.27 2.76
C ASP A 242 -0.79 16.21 1.99
N ALA A 243 -0.53 15.06 2.63
CA ALA A 243 0.08 13.92 1.95
C ALA A 243 -0.80 13.40 0.81
N TRP A 244 -2.12 13.26 1.01
CA TRP A 244 -3.04 12.85 -0.06
C TRP A 244 -2.98 13.81 -1.25
N LYS A 245 -3.05 15.11 -0.99
CA LYS A 245 -3.01 16.16 -2.00
C LYS A 245 -1.74 16.10 -2.83
N ARG A 246 -0.57 15.93 -2.19
CA ARG A 246 0.71 15.78 -2.89
C ARG A 246 0.72 14.53 -3.75
N TRP A 247 0.29 13.40 -3.20
CA TRP A 247 0.23 12.14 -3.92
C TRP A 247 -0.69 12.21 -5.14
N SER A 248 -1.92 12.72 -4.99
CA SER A 248 -2.89 12.82 -6.09
C SER A 248 -2.40 13.79 -7.16
N THR A 249 -1.76 14.90 -6.77
CA THR A 249 -1.14 15.85 -7.70
C THR A 249 -0.07 15.19 -8.56
N ILE A 250 0.87 14.48 -7.95
CA ILE A 250 1.94 13.79 -8.69
C ILE A 250 1.34 12.67 -9.56
N PHE A 251 0.41 11.89 -9.01
CA PHE A 251 -0.18 10.75 -9.68
C PHE A 251 -0.94 11.16 -10.94
N TYR A 252 -1.88 12.09 -10.84
CA TYR A 252 -2.65 12.55 -12.01
C TYR A 252 -1.78 13.29 -13.02
N THR A 253 -0.75 14.02 -12.58
CA THR A 253 0.23 14.64 -13.49
C THR A 253 0.98 13.58 -14.31
N LEU A 254 1.49 12.52 -13.67
CA LEU A 254 2.17 11.44 -14.37
C LEU A 254 1.24 10.74 -15.36
N LEU A 255 0.01 10.44 -14.95
CA LEU A 255 -0.99 9.86 -15.85
C LEU A 255 -1.25 10.79 -17.04
N ALA A 256 -1.42 12.09 -16.84
CA ALA A 256 -1.65 13.05 -17.93
C ALA A 256 -0.50 13.13 -18.94
N THR A 257 0.74 12.93 -18.48
CA THR A 257 1.93 12.92 -19.36
C THR A 257 2.09 11.62 -20.18
N GLY A 258 1.20 10.65 -20.01
CA GLY A 258 1.27 9.36 -20.71
C GLY A 258 2.13 8.31 -20.02
N VAL A 259 2.46 8.51 -18.73
CA VAL A 259 3.13 7.48 -17.95
C VAL A 259 2.14 6.33 -17.69
N PRO A 260 2.53 5.06 -17.92
CA PRO A 260 1.68 3.91 -17.60
C PRO A 260 1.26 3.92 -16.13
N LEU A 261 0.04 3.49 -15.85
CA LEU A 261 -0.59 3.50 -14.54
C LEU A 261 0.27 2.82 -13.47
N SER A 262 0.83 1.64 -13.79
CA SER A 262 1.74 0.90 -12.90
C SER A 262 2.98 1.73 -12.51
N ARG A 263 3.56 2.44 -13.48
CA ARG A 263 4.75 3.26 -13.30
C ARG A 263 4.43 4.58 -12.60
N ALA A 264 3.30 5.21 -12.93
CA ALA A 264 2.84 6.42 -12.26
C ALA A 264 2.66 6.16 -10.76
N PHE A 265 2.05 5.01 -10.42
CA PHE A 265 1.87 4.58 -9.04
C PHE A 265 3.17 4.28 -8.31
N ALA A 266 4.08 3.52 -8.94
CA ALA A 266 5.36 3.19 -8.32
C ALA A 266 6.19 4.45 -8.04
N ILE A 267 6.17 5.43 -8.94
CA ILE A 267 6.83 6.73 -8.74
C ILE A 267 6.18 7.51 -7.59
N THR A 268 4.85 7.61 -7.54
CA THR A 268 4.17 8.39 -6.49
C THR A 268 4.35 7.77 -5.11
N GLN A 269 4.33 6.44 -5.03
CA GLN A 269 4.59 5.71 -3.79
C GLN A 269 6.01 5.96 -3.27
N ALA A 270 7.01 6.02 -4.16
CA ALA A 270 8.39 6.30 -3.78
C ALA A 270 8.63 7.72 -3.27
N VAL A 271 7.79 8.70 -3.68
CA VAL A 271 7.97 10.10 -3.30
C VAL A 271 7.36 10.42 -1.94
N ASP A 272 6.14 9.94 -1.66
CA ASP A 272 5.39 10.34 -0.45
C ASP A 272 5.34 9.26 0.64
N GLY A 273 5.75 8.02 0.35
CA GLY A 273 5.73 6.91 1.32
C GLY A 273 4.33 6.56 1.84
N LEU A 274 3.27 7.07 1.19
CA LEU A 274 1.91 6.82 1.61
C LEU A 274 1.59 5.33 1.47
N PRO A 275 0.84 4.75 2.44
CA PRO A 275 0.41 3.36 2.40
C PRO A 275 -0.74 3.19 1.39
N VAL A 276 -0.45 3.49 0.12
CA VAL A 276 -1.35 3.22 -0.99
C VAL A 276 -0.97 1.85 -1.55
N ALA A 277 -1.97 1.02 -1.81
CA ALA A 277 -1.87 -0.22 -2.54
C ALA A 277 -2.54 -0.04 -3.89
N MET A 278 -2.04 -0.71 -4.92
CA MET A 278 -2.64 -0.73 -6.26
C MET A 278 -2.93 -2.17 -6.65
N ILE A 279 -4.17 -2.46 -7.02
CA ILE A 279 -4.60 -3.77 -7.53
C ILE A 279 -5.00 -3.57 -8.99
N LEU A 280 -4.14 -4.00 -9.92
CA LEU A 280 -4.39 -3.91 -11.37
C LEU A 280 -4.80 -5.26 -11.95
N ARG A 281 -5.71 -5.24 -12.93
CA ARG A 281 -5.94 -6.37 -13.83
C ARG A 281 -5.08 -6.30 -15.09
N ARG A 282 -4.80 -5.08 -15.58
CA ARG A 282 -3.95 -4.74 -16.74
C ARG A 282 -3.44 -3.30 -16.59
N ASP A 283 -2.29 -3.00 -17.22
CA ASP A 283 -1.72 -1.64 -17.22
C ASP A 283 -2.38 -0.74 -18.27
N MET A 284 -2.46 0.57 -18.00
CA MET A 284 -3.18 1.56 -18.82
C MET A 284 -2.36 2.84 -18.97
N ILE A 285 -2.54 3.57 -20.08
CA ILE A 285 -1.94 4.89 -20.31
C ILE A 285 -3.06 5.92 -20.45
N PHE A 286 -2.93 7.08 -19.80
CA PHE A 286 -3.85 8.20 -20.01
C PHE A 286 -3.15 9.25 -20.85
N ALA A 287 -3.82 9.82 -21.85
CA ALA A 287 -3.20 10.84 -22.70
C ALA A 287 -3.86 12.20 -22.48
N GLY A 288 -3.08 13.17 -21.99
CA GLY A 288 -3.40 14.57 -22.10
C GLY A 288 -3.38 15.03 -23.56
N ARG A 289 -4.22 16.03 -23.89
CA ARG A 289 -4.49 16.49 -25.27
C ARG A 289 -3.22 16.95 -26.03
N ASP A 290 -2.11 17.20 -25.34
CA ASP A 290 -0.90 17.79 -25.91
C ASP A 290 0.07 16.80 -26.61
N GLN A 291 -0.12 15.49 -26.48
CA GLN A 291 0.81 14.52 -27.11
C GLN A 291 0.78 14.51 -28.66
N ARG A 292 -0.25 15.09 -29.30
CA ARG A 292 -0.32 15.15 -30.77
C ARG A 292 0.69 16.12 -31.38
N SER A 293 1.10 17.17 -30.66
CA SER A 293 2.10 18.12 -31.14
C SER A 293 3.50 17.50 -31.24
N LEU A 294 3.81 16.54 -30.36
CA LEU A 294 5.10 15.84 -30.33
C LEU A 294 5.21 14.72 -31.39
N ARG A 295 4.09 14.17 -31.87
CA ARG A 295 4.08 13.11 -32.90
C ARG A 295 4.03 13.65 -34.33
N ALA A 296 3.57 14.88 -34.55
CA ALA A 296 3.52 15.49 -35.88
C ALA A 296 4.88 16.02 -36.38
N GLY A 297 5.93 15.95 -35.55
CA GLY A 297 7.28 16.43 -35.86
C GLY A 297 8.34 15.35 -36.12
N LYS A 298 7.94 14.12 -36.44
CA LYS A 298 8.85 13.03 -36.87
C LYS A 298 8.52 12.57 -38.28
#